data_AF-A0A0L8GMT6-F1
#
_entry.id   AF-A0A0L8GMT6-F1
#
_cell.length_a   1.000
_cell.length_b   1.000
_cell.length_c   1.000
_cell.angle_alpha   90.00
_cell.angle_beta   90.00
_cell.angle_gamma   90.00
#
_symmetry.space_group_name_H-M   'P 1'
#
loop_
_entity.id
_entity.type
_entity.pdbx_description
1 polymer ?
#
loop_
_entity_poly.entity_id
_entity_poly.type
_entity_poly.pdbx_seq_one_letter_code
_entity_poly.pdbx_strand_id
1 'polypeptide(L)' 'FISYFQELNIMPQEVESLLVSCILDHTINGRIDQVNKVLELVRETTGIAQYNALDKWTSQLHSLHQTVINKMA' A
#
# COMPACT_ATOMS: atom_id res chain seq x y z
N PHE A 1 19.78 8.04 -3.10
CA PHE A 1 18.96 8.85 -2.18
C PHE A 1 19.79 9.85 -1.39
N ILE A 2 20.96 9.45 -0.84
CA ILE A 2 21.88 10.36 -0.12
C ILE A 2 22.34 11.56 -0.98
N SER A 3 22.48 11.40 -2.30
CA SER A 3 22.93 12.47 -3.22
C SER A 3 21.89 13.58 -3.45
N TYR A 4 20.59 13.29 -3.44
CA TYR A 4 19.53 14.30 -3.66
C TYR A 4 19.23 15.11 -2.39
N PHE A 5 19.52 14.55 -1.21
CA PHE A 5 19.21 15.20 0.07
C PHE A 5 20.31 16.13 0.57
N GLN A 6 21.55 16.00 0.08
CA GLN A 6 22.57 17.04 0.29
C GLN A 6 22.15 18.37 -0.34
N GLU A 7 21.43 18.36 -1.46
CA GLU A 7 20.92 19.58 -2.10
C GLU A 7 19.82 20.28 -1.30
N LEU A 8 19.10 19.55 -0.43
CA LEU A 8 17.98 20.09 0.34
C LEU A 8 18.40 20.76 1.66
N ASN A 9 19.64 20.61 2.13
CA ASN A 9 20.14 21.24 3.37
C ASN A 9 19.24 21.00 4.61
N ILE A 10 18.53 19.87 4.66
CA ILE A 10 17.68 19.47 5.79
C ILE A 10 18.38 18.31 6.49
N MET A 11 18.39 18.32 7.83
CA MET A 11 19.00 17.24 8.61
C MET A 11 18.31 15.89 8.32
N PRO A 12 19.04 14.77 8.27
CA PRO A 12 18.48 13.46 7.93
C PRO A 12 17.31 13.03 8.82
N GLN A 13 17.29 13.49 10.08
CA GLN A 13 16.25 13.17 11.06
C GLN A 13 14.92 13.90 10.78
N GLU A 14 14.98 15.14 10.30
CA GLU A 14 13.80 15.93 9.94
C GLU A 14 13.17 15.39 8.64
N VAL A 15 13.99 14.89 7.73
CA VAL A 15 13.56 14.22 6.49
C VAL A 15 12.75 12.96 6.80
N GLU A 16 13.19 12.15 7.76
CA GLU A 16 12.49 10.93 8.16
C GLU A 16 11.10 11.27 8.75
N SER A 17 11.02 12.31 9.59
CA SER A 17 9.75 12.78 10.15
C SER A 17 8.79 13.32 9.09
N LEU A 18 9.30 14.06 8.11
CA LEU A 18 8.52 14.57 6.99
C LEU A 18 8.01 13.43 6.10
N LEU A 19 8.86 12.44 5.79
CA LEU A 19 8.48 11.27 5.00
C LEU A 19 7.42 10.42 5.70
N VAL A 20 7.55 10.21 7.02
CA VAL A 20 6.51 9.53 7.80
C VAL A 20 5.18 10.28 7.72
N SER A 21 5.21 11.62 7.84
CA SER A 21 4.00 12.45 7.72
C SER A 21 3.39 12.35 6.31
N CYS A 22 4.19 12.45 5.25
CA CYS A 22 3.71 12.33 3.88
C CYS A 22 3.17 10.93 3.52
N ILE A 23 3.69 9.87 4.17
CA ILE A 23 3.15 8.51 4.03
C ILE A 23 1.81 8.39 4.75
N LEU A 24 1.70 8.93 5.98
CA LEU A 24 0.45 8.96 6.73
C LEU A 24 -0.63 9.76 6.01
N ASP A 25 -0.27 10.91 5.41
CA ASP A 25 -1.14 11.76 4.60
C ASP A 25 -1.49 11.16 3.22
N HIS A 26 -1.08 9.92 2.93
CA HIS A 26 -1.33 9.19 1.68
C HIS A 26 -0.82 9.92 0.42
N THR A 27 0.01 10.94 0.58
CA THR A 27 0.62 11.70 -0.51
C THR A 27 1.77 10.91 -1.13
N ILE A 28 2.42 10.07 -0.33
CA ILE A 28 3.50 9.17 -0.74
C ILE A 28 3.13 7.74 -0.35
N ASN A 29 2.85 6.89 -1.33
CA ASN A 29 2.60 5.47 -1.07
C ASN A 29 3.94 4.72 -1.12
N GLY A 30 4.46 4.31 0.04
CA GLY A 30 5.81 3.75 0.14
C GLY A 30 6.18 3.22 1.53
N ARG A 31 7.31 2.53 1.61
CA ARG A 31 7.93 2.06 2.86
C ARG A 31 9.33 2.66 3.00
N ILE A 32 9.65 3.11 4.22
CA ILE A 32 11.00 3.58 4.57
C ILE A 32 11.83 2.35 4.98
N ASP A 33 12.92 2.09 4.27
CA ASP A 33 13.96 1.18 4.72
C ASP A 33 14.99 1.98 5.55
N GLN A 34 14.90 1.82 6.87
CA GLN A 34 15.74 2.55 7.81
C GLN A 34 17.20 2.04 7.85
N VAL A 35 17.46 0.82 7.38
CA VAL A 35 18.80 0.19 7.35
C VAL A 35 19.57 0.65 6.12
N ASN A 36 18.93 0.62 4.95
CA ASN A 36 19.54 1.04 3.69
C ASN A 36 19.35 2.54 3.39
N LYS A 37 18.62 3.28 4.25
CA LYS A 37 18.33 4.72 4.11
C LYS A 37 17.73 5.07 2.74
N VAL A 38 16.83 4.20 2.27
CA VAL A 38 16.12 4.34 0.99
C VAL A 38 14.62 4.32 1.23
N LEU A 39 13.90 5.11 0.43
CA LEU A 39 12.44 5.11 0.38
C LEU A 39 12.00 4.21 -0.79
N GLU A 40 11.34 3.10 -0.47
CA GLU A 40 10.71 2.24 -1.47
C GLU A 40 9.31 2.77 -1.78
N LEU A 41 9.12 3.34 -2.96
CA LEU A 41 7.79 3.76 -3.41
C LEU A 41 7.00 2.54 -3.87
N VAL A 42 5.84 2.32 -3.25
CA VAL A 42 4.86 1.34 -3.72
C VAL A 42 4.18 1.97 -4.93
N ARG A 43 4.67 1.64 -6.12
CA ARG A 43 3.91 1.91 -7.34
C ARG A 43 2.70 0.99 -7.32
N GLU A 44 1.50 1.56 -7.43
CA GLU A 44 0.29 0.77 -7.61
C GLU A 44 0.49 -0.14 -8.82
N THR A 45 0.61 -1.44 -8.55
CA THR A 45 0.61 -2.43 -9.60
C THR A 45 -0.84 -2.60 -10.01
N THR A 46 -1.15 -2.21 -11.25
CA THR A 46 -2.49 -2.21 -11.85
C THR A 46 -3.24 -3.55 -11.74
N GLY A 47 -2.56 -4.65 -11.40
CA GLY A 47 -3.17 -5.96 -11.18
C GLY A 47 -3.89 -6.14 -9.83
N ILE A 48 -3.46 -5.48 -8.75
CA ILE A 48 -3.99 -5.77 -7.38
C ILE A 48 -5.48 -5.46 -7.28
N ALA A 49 -5.94 -4.36 -7.90
CA ALA A 49 -7.34 -3.98 -7.89
C ALA A 49 -8.24 -5.01 -8.59
N GLN A 50 -7.78 -5.60 -9.71
CA GLN A 50 -8.52 -6.64 -10.42
C GLN A 50 -8.57 -7.95 -9.62
N TYR A 51 -7.45 -8.35 -9.00
CA TYR A 51 -7.42 -9.54 -8.15
C TYR A 51 -8.33 -9.38 -6.92
N ASN A 52 -8.33 -8.21 -6.28
CA ASN A 52 -9.24 -7.91 -5.16
C ASN A 52 -10.71 -7.94 -5.58
N ALA A 53 -11.03 -7.45 -6.77
CA ALA A 53 -12.40 -7.49 -7.31
C ALA A 53 -12.85 -8.94 -7.57
N LEU A 54 -11.97 -9.78 -8.13
CA LEU A 54 -12.23 -11.20 -8.37
C LEU A 54 -12.40 -11.99 -7.07
N ASP A 55 -11.56 -11.73 -6.07
CA ASP A 55 -11.66 -12.36 -4.75
C ASP A 55 -12.99 -12.02 -4.06
N LYS A 56 -13.37 -10.74 -4.11
CA LYS A 56 -14.66 -10.27 -3.59
C LYS A 56 -15.84 -10.93 -4.31
N TRP A 57 -15.77 -11.07 -5.64
CA TRP A 57 -16.82 -11.74 -6.40
C TRP A 57 -16.93 -13.23 -6.06
N THR A 58 -15.78 -13.91 -5.95
CA THR A 58 -15.70 -15.33 -5.58
C THR A 58 -16.32 -15.56 -4.19
N SER A 59 -15.99 -14.70 -3.23
CA SER A 59 -16.53 -14.76 -1.87
C SER A 59 -18.06 -14.58 -1.86
N GLN A 60 -18.58 -13.59 -2.61
CA GLN A 60 -20.03 -13.38 -2.71
C GLN A 60 -20.75 -14.54 -3.38
N LEU A 61 -20.17 -15.11 -4.44
CA LEU A 61 -20.72 -16.29 -5.12
C LEU A 61 -20.78 -17.49 -4.15
N HIS A 62 -19.74 -17.69 -3.34
CA HIS A 62 -19.72 -18.75 -2.34
C HIS A 62 -20.82 -18.56 -1.28
N SER A 63 -20.98 -17.34 -0.75
CA SER A 63 -22.06 -17.03 0.20
C SER A 63 -23.45 -17.23 -0.42
N LEU A 64 -23.64 -16.84 -1.68
CA LEU A 64 -24.90 -17.05 -2.38
C LEU A 64 -25.20 -18.54 -2.55
N HIS A 65 -24.21 -19.32 -2.99
CA HIS A 65 -24.34 -20.76 -3.15
C HIS A 65 -24.73 -21.46 -1.85
N GLN A 66 -24.07 -21.11 -0.73
CA GLN A 66 -24.44 -21.62 0.60
C GLN A 66 -25.88 -21.23 0.98
N THR A 67 -26.28 -19.99 0.70
CA THR A 67 -27.64 -19.50 0.98
C THR A 67 -28.70 -20.27 0.18
N VAL A 68 -28.43 -20.59 -1.08
CA VAL A 68 -29.34 -21.38 -1.93
C VAL A 68 -29.42 -22.81 -1.43
N ILE A 69 -28.29 -23.48 -1.17
CA ILE A 69 -28.28 -24.86 -0.64
C ILE A 69 -29.08 -24.94 0.67
N ASN A 70 -28.84 -24.01 1.60
CA ASN A 70 -29.54 -23.99 2.89
C ASN A 70 -31.04 -23.70 2.76
N LYS A 71 -31.51 -23.15 1.63
CA LYS A 71 -32.94 -22.95 1.34
C LYS A 71 -33.57 -24.13 0.61
N MET A 72 -32.77 -25.01 0.03
CA MET A 72 -33.25 -26.20 -0.71
C MET A 72 -33.23 -27.48 0.15
N ALA A 73 -32.56 -27.45 1.30
CA ALA A 73 -32.69 -28.44 2.38
C ALA A 73 -33.90 -28.12 3.26
#